data_AF-A0A963AHB1-F1
#
_entry.id   AF-A0A963AHB1-F1
#
_cell.length_a   1.000
_cell.length_b   1.000
_cell.length_c   1.000
_cell.angle_alpha   90.00
_cell.angle_beta   90.00
_cell.angle_gamma   90.00
#
_symmetry.space_group_name_H-M   'P 1'
#
loop_
_entity.id
_entity.type
_entity.pdbx_description
1 polymer ?
#
loop_
_entity_poly.entity_id
_entity_poly.type
_entity_poly.pdbx_seq_one_letter_code
_entity_poly.pdbx_strand_id
1 'polypeptide(L)'
;MKKGKDKKKHKDKKQGKGKSALAKRSPKMLEKEIVALRREIRLRDEVIEDLKRRQIQDSAASMATEPAPMGLSESKKQGVALAHRKAWERHQYLRSQYEVHLESGVDKQRARMMADGDLRRRYGDDAGYTEEQLDAILT
;
A
#
# COMPACT_ATOMS: atom_id res chain seq x y z
N MET A 1 -60.86 -32.78 26.32
CA MET A 1 -59.74 -32.85 25.35
C MET A 1 -58.63 -31.91 25.82
N LYS A 2 -57.40 -32.42 25.95
CA LYS A 2 -56.25 -31.76 26.62
C LYS A 2 -55.55 -30.76 25.68
N LYS A 3 -55.17 -29.60 26.24
CA LYS A 3 -54.32 -28.56 25.62
C LYS A 3 -52.89 -29.08 25.40
N GLY A 4 -52.28 -28.76 24.26
CA GLY A 4 -50.86 -28.99 23.96
C GLY A 4 -50.21 -27.76 23.33
N LYS A 5 -49.15 -27.25 23.97
CA LYS A 5 -48.33 -26.08 23.64
C LYS A 5 -47.03 -26.59 22.99
N ASP A 6 -46.66 -26.09 21.81
CA ASP A 6 -45.31 -26.24 21.26
C ASP A 6 -44.86 -24.90 20.64
N LYS A 7 -44.13 -24.04 21.37
CA LYS A 7 -42.66 -23.97 21.55
C LYS A 7 -41.86 -23.63 20.28
N LYS A 8 -41.72 -22.32 20.07
CA LYS A 8 -40.60 -21.58 19.46
C LYS A 8 -39.27 -22.36 19.48
N LYS A 9 -38.65 -22.55 18.32
CA LYS A 9 -37.21 -22.83 18.21
C LYS A 9 -36.52 -21.70 17.45
N HIS A 10 -35.91 -20.79 18.21
CA HIS A 10 -34.90 -19.86 17.72
C HIS A 10 -33.68 -20.68 17.27
N LYS A 11 -33.26 -20.51 16.02
CA LYS A 11 -32.02 -21.09 15.49
C LYS A 11 -30.94 -20.03 15.57
N ASP A 12 -30.19 -20.03 16.67
CA ASP A 12 -28.97 -19.24 16.80
C ASP A 12 -27.92 -19.76 15.82
N LYS A 13 -27.75 -19.06 14.70
CA LYS A 13 -26.58 -19.21 13.85
C LYS A 13 -25.42 -18.50 14.54
N LYS A 14 -24.58 -19.29 15.22
CA LYS A 14 -23.23 -18.90 15.67
C LYS A 14 -22.48 -18.26 14.50
N GLN A 15 -22.32 -16.94 14.54
CA GLN A 15 -21.35 -16.23 13.71
C GLN A 15 -19.95 -16.68 14.12
N GLY A 16 -19.32 -17.50 13.28
CA GLY A 16 -17.90 -17.78 13.36
C GLY A 16 -17.13 -16.49 13.10
N LYS A 17 -16.58 -15.92 14.17
CA LYS A 17 -15.60 -14.82 14.08
C LYS A 17 -14.44 -15.29 13.21
N GLY A 18 -14.36 -14.74 12.00
CA GLY A 18 -13.18 -14.85 11.14
C GLY A 18 -12.00 -14.29 11.91
N LYS A 19 -11.14 -15.18 12.43
CA LYS A 19 -9.87 -14.78 13.03
C LYS A 19 -9.02 -14.21 11.90
N SER A 20 -8.86 -12.90 11.89
CA SER A 20 -7.91 -12.19 11.04
C SER A 20 -6.54 -12.86 11.13
N ALA A 21 -5.83 -12.99 10.02
CA ALA A 21 -4.52 -13.65 9.95
C ALA A 21 -3.47 -13.02 10.91
N LEU A 22 -3.73 -11.80 11.41
CA LEU A 22 -2.95 -11.15 12.47
C LEU A 22 -2.98 -11.89 13.81
N ALA A 23 -4.07 -12.61 14.12
CA ALA A 23 -4.24 -13.32 15.39
C ALA A 23 -3.40 -14.61 15.52
N LYS A 24 -2.65 -14.99 14.46
CA LYS A 24 -1.80 -16.19 14.43
C LYS A 24 -0.32 -15.89 14.69
N ARG A 25 0.11 -14.62 14.65
CA ARG A 25 1.50 -14.23 14.92
C ARG A 25 1.65 -13.94 16.40
N SER A 26 2.53 -14.68 17.07
CA SER A 26 2.81 -14.42 18.48
C SER A 26 3.46 -13.03 18.64
N PRO A 27 3.21 -12.31 19.75
CA PRO A 27 3.83 -11.01 19.99
C PRO A 27 5.36 -11.04 19.86
N LYS A 28 5.98 -12.15 20.28
CA LYS A 28 7.43 -12.39 20.16
C LYS A 28 7.92 -12.50 18.72
N MET A 29 7.11 -12.99 17.79
CA MET A 29 7.48 -13.05 16.37
C MET A 29 7.42 -11.66 15.73
N LEU A 30 6.38 -10.89 16.07
CA LEU A 30 6.24 -9.50 15.59
C LEU A 30 7.39 -8.62 16.10
N GLU A 31 7.81 -8.79 17.35
CA GLU A 31 8.94 -8.06 17.92
C GLU A 31 10.26 -8.37 17.21
N LYS A 32 10.52 -9.64 16.89
CA LYS A 32 11.68 -10.06 16.08
C LYS A 32 11.66 -9.46 14.68
N GLU A 33 10.49 -9.45 14.04
CA GLU A 33 10.28 -8.87 12.71
C GLU A 33 10.50 -7.35 12.73
N ILE A 34 10.01 -6.65 13.76
CA ILE A 34 10.27 -5.22 13.97
C ILE A 34 11.77 -4.94 14.12
N VAL A 35 12.48 -5.74 14.90
CA VAL A 35 13.94 -5.59 15.07
C VAL A 35 14.68 -5.85 13.77
N ALA A 36 14.29 -6.89 13.02
CA ALA A 36 14.89 -7.21 11.72
C ALA A 36 14.69 -6.07 10.71
N LEU A 37 13.45 -5.57 10.59
CA LEU A 37 13.12 -4.45 9.70
C LEU A 37 13.86 -3.16 10.09
N ARG A 38 13.99 -2.87 11.38
CA ARG A 38 14.77 -1.71 11.86
C ARG A 38 16.25 -1.81 11.48
N ARG A 39 16.83 -3.01 11.54
CA ARG A 39 18.22 -3.23 11.09
C ARG A 39 18.35 -3.03 9.59
N GLU A 40 17.41 -3.57 8.81
CA GLU A 40 17.44 -3.43 7.37
C GLU A 40 17.27 -1.97 6.92
N ILE A 41 16.41 -1.20 7.59
CA ILE A 41 16.29 0.25 7.36
C ILE A 41 17.63 0.94 7.59
N ARG A 42 18.31 0.67 8.72
CA ARG A 42 19.63 1.27 9.01
C ARG A 42 20.67 0.95 7.95
N LEU A 43 20.75 -0.30 7.52
CA LEU A 43 21.68 -0.71 6.47
C LEU A 43 21.39 0.00 5.14
N ARG A 44 20.12 0.16 4.79
CA ARG A 44 19.73 0.91 3.58
C ARG A 44 20.07 2.40 3.71
N ASP A 45 19.88 2.99 4.88
CA ASP A 45 20.25 4.39 5.13
C ASP A 45 21.77 4.60 4.99
N GLU A 46 22.59 3.68 5.52
CA GLU A 46 24.05 3.71 5.34
C GLU A 46 24.45 3.64 3.86
N VAL A 47 23.86 2.71 3.09
CA VAL A 47 24.09 2.60 1.65
C VAL A 47 23.68 3.88 0.92
N ILE A 48 22.55 4.49 1.30
CA ILE A 48 22.10 5.77 0.72
C ILE A 48 23.11 6.88 1.01
N GLU A 49 23.62 6.97 2.24
CA GLU A 49 24.62 7.96 2.61
C GLU A 49 25.95 7.74 1.87
N ASP A 50 26.40 6.51 1.70
CA ASP A 50 27.58 6.19 0.91
C ASP A 50 27.42 6.56 -0.56
N LEU A 51 26.25 6.28 -1.15
CA LEU A 51 25.94 6.68 -2.52
C LEU A 51 25.91 8.21 -2.67
N LYS A 52 25.34 8.93 -1.70
CA LYS A 52 25.38 10.41 -1.69
C LYS A 52 26.80 10.95 -1.60
N ARG A 53 27.64 10.36 -0.73
CA ARG A 53 29.06 10.76 -0.60
C ARG A 53 29.82 10.57 -1.91
N ARG A 54 29.66 9.41 -2.57
CA ARG A 54 30.26 9.14 -3.88
C ARG A 54 29.78 10.13 -4.95
N GLN A 55 28.47 10.41 -5.00
CA GLN A 55 27.93 11.40 -5.92
C GLN A 55 28.56 12.79 -5.75
N ILE A 56 28.80 13.22 -4.51
CA ILE A 56 29.46 14.50 -4.22
C ILE A 56 30.94 14.46 -4.63
N GLN A 57 31.65 13.35 -4.39
CA GLN A 57 33.05 13.19 -4.78
C GLN A 57 33.25 13.15 -6.30
N ASP A 58 32.40 12.43 -7.03
CA ASP A 58 32.43 12.36 -8.50
C ASP A 58 32.14 13.73 -9.13
N SER A 59 31.28 14.52 -8.49
CA SER A 59 30.99 15.90 -8.91
C SER A 59 32.17 16.85 -8.69
N ALA A 60 33.02 16.59 -7.70
CA ALA A 60 34.21 17.40 -7.40
C ALA A 60 35.42 17.05 -8.29
N ALA A 61 35.53 15.79 -8.75
CA ALA A 61 36.60 15.34 -9.64
C ALA A 61 36.44 15.77 -11.12
N SER A 62 35.22 16.14 -11.52
CA SER A 62 34.86 16.57 -12.88
C SER A 62 35.30 18.01 -13.26
N MET A 63 36.06 18.71 -12.41
CA MET A 63 36.52 20.09 -12.68
C MET A 63 37.74 20.19 -13.62
N ALA A 64 38.27 19.06 -14.12
CA ALA A 64 39.38 19.04 -15.06
C ALA A 64 38.96 18.34 -16.36
N THR A 65 38.60 19.16 -17.36
CA THR A 65 38.38 18.81 -18.79
C THR A 65 37.01 18.18 -19.11
N GLU A 66 36.33 18.77 -20.12
CA GLU A 66 35.13 18.31 -20.85
C GLU A 66 33.73 18.65 -20.26
N PRO A 67 32.72 18.86 -21.13
CA PRO A 67 31.53 19.66 -20.83
C PRO A 67 30.58 18.97 -19.85
N ALA A 68 30.10 19.77 -18.91
CA ALA A 68 29.20 19.46 -17.81
C ALA A 68 28.25 18.25 -18.07
N PRO A 69 28.32 17.18 -17.25
CA PRO A 69 27.19 16.26 -17.17
C PRO A 69 26.00 17.07 -16.66
N MET A 70 24.89 17.06 -17.40
CA MET A 70 23.62 17.66 -16.99
C MET A 70 23.25 17.17 -15.58
N GLY A 71 23.63 17.93 -14.57
CA GLY A 71 23.20 17.73 -13.21
C GLY A 71 21.68 17.80 -13.22
N LEU A 72 21.03 16.70 -12.81
CA LEU A 72 19.59 16.69 -12.59
C LEU A 72 19.28 17.82 -11.60
N SER A 73 18.76 18.92 -12.13
CA SER A 73 18.46 20.11 -11.34
C SER A 73 17.58 19.72 -10.16
N GLU A 74 17.81 20.36 -9.02
CA GLU A 74 17.10 20.09 -7.77
C GLU A 74 15.56 20.18 -7.93
N SER A 75 15.11 21.02 -8.88
CA SER A 75 13.73 21.13 -9.34
C SER A 75 13.17 19.81 -9.91
N LYS A 76 13.98 19.04 -10.64
CA LYS A 76 13.60 17.74 -11.19
C LYS A 76 13.51 16.67 -10.08
N LYS A 77 14.38 16.74 -9.06
CA LYS A 77 14.31 15.87 -7.87
C LYS A 77 13.03 16.12 -7.05
N GLN A 78 12.65 17.39 -6.86
CA GLN A 78 11.40 17.77 -6.21
C GLN A 78 10.17 17.30 -7.00
N GLY A 79 10.21 17.40 -8.34
CA GLY A 79 9.14 16.89 -9.21
C GLY A 79 8.91 15.38 -9.06
N VAL A 80 9.99 14.60 -8.98
CA VAL A 80 9.93 13.14 -8.75
C VAL A 80 9.35 12.83 -7.36
N ALA A 81 9.79 13.53 -6.31
CA ALA A 81 9.27 13.32 -4.96
C ALA A 81 7.75 13.62 -4.86
N LEU A 82 7.30 14.69 -5.50
CA LEU A 82 5.87 15.03 -5.57
C LEU A 82 5.07 14.00 -6.36
N ALA A 83 5.60 13.50 -7.48
CA ALA A 83 4.95 12.45 -8.26
C ALA A 83 4.80 11.15 -7.46
N HIS A 84 5.86 10.73 -6.76
CA HIS A 84 5.82 9.56 -5.88
C HIS A 84 4.79 9.72 -4.76
N ARG A 85 4.73 10.89 -4.14
CA ARG A 85 3.73 11.17 -3.10
C ARG A 85 2.31 11.07 -3.64
N LYS A 86 2.02 11.67 -4.80
CA LYS A 86 0.70 11.58 -5.44
C LYS A 86 0.33 10.14 -5.80
N ALA A 87 1.28 9.36 -6.34
CA ALA A 87 1.06 7.95 -6.65
C ALA A 87 0.74 7.14 -5.38
N TRP A 88 1.47 7.40 -4.30
CA TRP A 88 1.21 6.75 -3.01
C TRP A 88 -0.17 7.11 -2.43
N GLU A 89 -0.56 8.37 -2.48
CA GLU A 89 -1.89 8.82 -2.02
C GLU A 89 -3.00 8.15 -2.84
N ARG A 90 -2.85 8.05 -4.16
CA ARG A 90 -3.78 7.33 -5.06
C ARG A 90 -3.88 5.85 -4.69
N HIS A 91 -2.76 5.17 -4.45
CA HIS A 91 -2.74 3.76 -4.02
C HIS A 91 -3.41 3.53 -2.67
N GLN A 92 -3.14 4.39 -1.67
CA GLN A 92 -3.77 4.29 -0.36
C GLN A 92 -5.28 4.47 -0.46
N TYR A 93 -5.73 5.47 -1.23
CA TYR A 93 -7.15 5.69 -1.45
C TYR A 93 -7.83 4.50 -2.14
N LEU A 94 -7.22 3.99 -3.22
CA LEU A 94 -7.72 2.83 -3.95
C LEU A 94 -7.92 1.62 -3.02
N ARG A 95 -6.93 1.30 -2.18
CA ARG A 95 -7.02 0.18 -1.23
C ARG A 95 -8.13 0.39 -0.19
N SER A 96 -8.25 1.60 0.35
CA SER A 96 -9.32 1.91 1.30
C SER A 96 -10.72 1.76 0.68
N GLN A 97 -10.94 2.24 -0.54
CA GLN A 97 -12.24 2.08 -1.21
C GLN A 97 -12.52 0.61 -1.56
N TYR A 98 -11.50 -0.12 -2.00
CA TYR A 98 -11.63 -1.56 -2.24
C TYR A 98 -12.07 -2.32 -0.99
N GLU A 99 -11.47 -2.02 0.17
CA GLU A 99 -11.86 -2.62 1.46
C GLU A 99 -13.32 -2.29 1.82
N VAL A 100 -13.76 -1.04 1.64
CA VAL A 100 -15.16 -0.63 1.88
C VAL A 100 -16.14 -1.43 1.01
N HIS A 101 -15.82 -1.61 -0.28
CA HIS A 101 -16.67 -2.38 -1.18
C HIS A 101 -16.69 -3.87 -0.82
N LEU A 102 -15.56 -4.44 -0.38
CA LEU A 102 -15.53 -5.82 0.13
C LEU A 102 -16.35 -5.98 1.41
N GLU A 103 -16.29 -5.02 2.34
CA GLU A 103 -17.08 -5.04 3.57
C GLU A 103 -18.58 -4.96 3.30
N SER A 104 -18.98 -4.29 2.21
CA SER A 104 -20.36 -4.26 1.76
C SER A 104 -20.85 -5.57 1.11
N GLY A 105 -19.97 -6.57 0.97
CA GLY A 105 -20.28 -7.89 0.42
C GLY A 105 -20.20 -7.98 -1.10
N VAL A 106 -19.56 -7.00 -1.75
CA VAL A 106 -19.29 -7.03 -3.20
C VAL A 106 -18.19 -8.06 -3.49
N ASP A 107 -18.30 -8.74 -4.63
CA ASP A 107 -17.25 -9.65 -5.09
C ASP A 107 -15.94 -8.91 -5.39
N LYS A 108 -14.80 -9.60 -5.31
CA LYS A 108 -13.48 -8.97 -5.44
C LYS A 108 -13.31 -8.22 -6.77
N GLN A 109 -13.77 -8.79 -7.88
CA GLN A 109 -13.58 -8.19 -9.20
C GLN A 109 -14.39 -6.90 -9.31
N ARG A 110 -15.64 -6.93 -8.88
CA ARG A 110 -16.50 -5.74 -8.88
C ARG A 110 -16.06 -4.70 -7.86
N ALA A 111 -15.56 -5.10 -6.70
CA ALA A 111 -15.00 -4.19 -5.71
C ALA A 111 -13.77 -3.44 -6.27
N ARG A 112 -12.92 -4.09 -7.07
CA ARG A 112 -11.79 -3.43 -7.76
C ARG A 112 -12.28 -2.38 -8.76
N MET A 113 -13.26 -2.74 -9.60
CA MET A 113 -13.82 -1.81 -10.58
C MET A 113 -14.51 -0.61 -9.91
N MET A 114 -15.22 -0.84 -8.79
CA MET A 114 -15.86 0.22 -8.03
C MET A 114 -14.83 1.14 -7.38
N ALA A 115 -13.77 0.59 -6.77
CA ALA A 115 -12.68 1.35 -6.19
C ALA A 115 -11.91 2.17 -7.23
N ASP A 116 -11.68 1.62 -8.44
CA ASP A 116 -11.09 2.37 -9.55
C ASP A 116 -12.02 3.50 -10.03
N GLY A 117 -13.32 3.24 -10.10
CA GLY A 117 -14.32 4.28 -10.39
C GLY A 117 -14.31 5.41 -9.37
N ASP A 118 -14.18 5.10 -8.07
CA ASP A 118 -14.01 6.10 -7.01
C ASP A 118 -12.69 6.87 -7.16
N LEU A 119 -11.60 6.17 -7.50
CA LEU A 119 -10.30 6.79 -7.74
C LEU A 119 -10.36 7.81 -8.89
N ARG A 120 -10.97 7.43 -10.01
CA ARG A 120 -11.17 8.32 -11.17
C ARG A 120 -12.04 9.52 -10.83
N ARG A 121 -13.14 9.30 -10.09
CA ARG A 121 -14.00 10.39 -9.61
C ARG A 121 -13.24 11.40 -8.73
N ARG A 122 -12.29 10.93 -7.91
CA ARG A 122 -11.58 11.78 -6.96
C ARG A 122 -10.34 12.46 -7.55
N TYR A 123 -9.58 11.78 -8.40
CA TYR A 123 -8.26 12.22 -8.86
C TYR A 123 -8.18 12.50 -10.36
N GLY A 124 -9.26 12.29 -11.11
CA GLY A 124 -9.33 12.44 -12.56
C GLY A 124 -9.25 11.09 -13.28
N ASP A 125 -9.73 11.06 -14.53
CA ASP A 125 -9.75 9.85 -15.36
C ASP A 125 -8.34 9.30 -15.67
N ASP A 126 -7.32 10.14 -15.63
CA ASP A 126 -5.90 9.80 -15.80
C ASP A 126 -5.32 9.03 -14.60
N ALA A 127 -6.01 9.06 -13.45
CA ALA A 127 -5.56 8.40 -12.23
C ALA A 127 -5.94 6.91 -12.16
N GLY A 128 -6.82 6.45 -13.04
CA GLY A 128 -7.31 5.08 -13.01
C GLY A 128 -6.29 4.05 -13.51
N TYR A 129 -6.50 2.80 -13.11
CA TYR A 129 -5.64 1.68 -13.45
C TYR A 129 -6.35 0.72 -14.41
N THR A 130 -5.55 -0.08 -15.10
CA THR A 130 -6.04 -1.22 -15.89
C THR A 130 -6.45 -2.38 -14.98
N GLU A 131 -7.25 -3.32 -15.47
CA GLU A 131 -7.69 -4.47 -14.68
C GLU A 131 -6.51 -5.32 -14.15
N GLU A 132 -5.47 -5.51 -14.98
CA GLU A 132 -4.24 -6.21 -14.62
C GLU A 132 -3.48 -5.50 -13.49
N GLN A 133 -3.40 -4.17 -13.57
CA GLN A 133 -2.79 -3.36 -12.51
C GLN A 133 -3.61 -3.38 -11.23
N LEU A 134 -4.94 -3.34 -11.33
CA LEU A 134 -5.81 -3.45 -10.15
C LEU A 134 -5.65 -4.80 -9.47
N ASP A 135 -5.51 -5.90 -10.23
CA ASP A 135 -5.22 -7.21 -9.67
C ASP A 135 -3.87 -7.20 -8.95
N ALA A 136 -2.81 -6.68 -9.58
CA ALA A 136 -1.48 -6.59 -8.96
C ALA A 136 -1.41 -5.70 -7.70
N ILE A 137 -2.21 -4.63 -7.64
CA ILE A 137 -2.22 -3.70 -6.49
C ILE A 137 -3.11 -4.23 -5.34
N LEU A 138 -4.21 -4.92 -5.66
CA LEU A 138 -5.29 -5.29 -4.73
C LEU A 138 -5.45 -6.81 -4.50
N THR A 139 -4.46 -7.62 -4.89
CA THR A 139 -4.30 -9.01 -4.41
C THR A 139 -4.11 -9.08 -2.91
#